data_AF-A0A847H3D1-F1
#
_entry.id   AF-A0A847H3D1-F1
#
_cell.length_a   1.000
_cell.length_b   1.000
_cell.length_c   1.000
_cell.angle_alpha   90.00
_cell.angle_beta   90.00
_cell.angle_gamma   90.00
#
_symmetry.space_group_name_H-M   'P 1'
#
loop_
_entity.id
_entity.type
_entity.pdbx_description
1 polymer ?
#
loop_
_entity_poly.entity_id
_entity_poly.type
_entity_poly.pdbx_seq_one_letter_code
_entity_poly.pdbx_strand_id
1 'polypeptide(L)'
;MIHCCNGLYRPDRVLHLCNNQGWHKRRVEILNECPNCGAKIAVLYETRLADNYKSSQRFKNHKADQVIEKSMNELWYEYHQIKYGTKNNVFWKYGENKEIHDTKGNLIEIRQRAVDFNGSKELIGVVNVKGVDYFRESRNNQISVLNRILMNP
;
A
#
# COMPACT_ATOMS: atom_id res chain seq x y z
N MET A 1 17.34 -8.59 6.62
CA MET A 1 17.62 -7.53 7.62
C MET A 1 18.90 -6.85 7.18
N ILE A 2 18.88 -5.53 7.03
CA ILE A 2 19.98 -4.73 6.48
C ILE A 2 20.75 -4.09 7.62
N HIS A 3 22.06 -4.33 7.68
CA HIS A 3 22.93 -3.70 8.67
C HIS A 3 23.46 -2.35 8.17
N CYS A 4 23.39 -1.31 9.01
CA CYS A 4 24.06 -0.03 8.79
C CYS A 4 24.27 0.74 10.09
N CYS A 5 25.40 1.44 10.25
CA CYS A 5 25.64 2.29 11.42
C CYS A 5 25.40 1.58 12.76
N ASN A 6 25.82 0.31 12.86
CA ASN A 6 25.60 -0.57 14.02
C ASN A 6 24.13 -0.86 14.36
N GLY A 7 23.21 -0.49 13.47
CA GLY A 7 21.79 -0.82 13.54
C GLY A 7 21.41 -1.92 12.56
N LEU A 8 20.34 -2.64 12.89
CA LEU A 8 19.68 -3.61 12.03
C LEU A 8 18.32 -3.07 11.62
N TYR A 9 18.14 -2.88 10.32
CA TYR A 9 16.93 -2.31 9.74
C TYR A 9 16.17 -3.36 8.92
N ARG A 10 14.85 -3.27 8.95
CA ARG A 10 14.01 -4.02 8.01
C ARG A 10 14.09 -3.34 6.63
N PRO A 11 14.11 -4.11 5.53
CA PRO A 11 14.07 -3.54 4.19
C PRO A 11 12.70 -2.89 3.93
N ASP A 12 12.73 -1.78 3.19
CA ASP A 12 11.54 -1.09 2.70
C ASP A 12 10.89 -1.86 1.55
N ARG A 13 11.75 -2.42 0.69
CA ARG A 13 11.38 -3.18 -0.51
C ARG A 13 12.24 -4.43 -0.60
N VAL A 14 11.66 -5.50 -1.12
CA VAL A 14 12.38 -6.73 -1.45
C VAL A 14 12.03 -7.09 -2.89
N LEU A 15 13.02 -7.06 -3.76
CA LEU A 15 12.89 -7.51 -5.15
C LEU A 15 13.26 -8.98 -5.22
N HIS A 16 12.35 -9.83 -5.67
CA HIS A 16 12.66 -11.22 -5.98
C HIS A 16 12.98 -11.32 -7.47
N LEU A 17 14.16 -11.86 -7.78
CA LEU A 17 14.70 -11.87 -9.14
C LEU A 17 14.55 -13.26 -9.77
N CYS A 18 14.43 -13.28 -11.10
CA CYS A 18 14.52 -14.49 -11.89
C CYS A 18 15.87 -15.20 -11.65
N ASN A 19 15.84 -16.53 -11.67
CA ASN A 19 17.06 -17.33 -11.67
C ASN A 19 17.86 -17.07 -12.95
N ASN A 20 19.18 -17.22 -12.88
CA ASN A 20 20.06 -17.13 -14.04
C ASN A 20 20.96 -18.37 -14.13
N GLN A 21 21.85 -18.41 -15.12
CA GLN A 21 22.70 -19.57 -15.41
C GLN A 21 23.58 -20.02 -14.22
N GLY A 22 23.93 -19.12 -13.29
CA GLY A 22 24.79 -19.44 -12.14
C GLY A 22 24.09 -19.47 -10.79
N TRP A 23 22.92 -18.82 -10.68
CA TRP A 23 22.33 -18.45 -9.39
C TRP A 23 20.81 -18.63 -9.37
N HIS A 24 20.31 -19.06 -8.22
CA HIS A 24 18.88 -19.19 -7.90
C HIS A 24 18.53 -18.55 -6.56
N LYS A 25 17.22 -18.46 -6.27
CA LYS A 25 16.67 -17.85 -5.03
C LYS A 25 17.24 -16.44 -4.79
N ARG A 26 17.29 -15.67 -5.88
CA ARG A 26 17.92 -14.37 -5.94
C ARG A 26 16.95 -13.30 -5.42
N ARG A 27 17.42 -12.43 -4.54
CA ARG A 27 16.64 -11.27 -4.07
C ARG A 27 17.50 -10.07 -3.72
N VAL A 28 16.94 -8.88 -3.86
CA VAL A 28 17.56 -7.63 -3.41
C VAL A 28 16.70 -7.02 -2.31
N GLU A 29 17.27 -6.93 -1.11
CA GLU A 29 16.67 -6.21 0.02
C GLU A 29 17.12 -4.74 -0.04
N ILE A 30 16.19 -3.79 -0.04
CA ILE A 30 16.45 -2.37 -0.21
C ILE A 30 16.01 -1.59 1.03
N LEU A 31 16.89 -0.73 1.53
CA LEU A 31 16.58 0.35 2.48
C LEU A 31 16.79 1.67 1.75
N ASN A 32 15.73 2.44 1.52
CA ASN A 32 15.80 3.68 0.77
C ASN A 32 16.64 4.73 1.49
N GLU A 33 16.51 4.79 2.81
CA GLU A 33 17.22 5.76 3.63
C GLU A 33 17.55 5.19 5.00
N CYS A 34 18.82 5.17 5.36
CA CYS A 34 19.28 4.80 6.70
C CYS A 34 18.97 5.94 7.69
N PRO A 35 18.21 5.69 8.78
CA PRO A 35 17.82 6.73 9.74
C PRO A 35 18.99 7.47 10.40
N ASN A 36 20.19 6.85 10.45
CA ASN A 36 21.35 7.45 11.11
C ASN A 36 22.28 8.23 10.16
N CYS A 37 22.35 7.84 8.88
CA CYS A 37 23.33 8.44 7.94
C CYS A 37 22.74 8.87 6.60
N GLY A 38 21.42 8.77 6.41
CA GLY A 38 20.73 9.11 5.16
C GLY A 38 21.07 8.20 3.97
N ALA A 39 21.92 7.19 4.17
CA ALA A 39 22.41 6.39 3.06
C ALA A 39 21.38 5.38 2.56
N LYS A 40 21.28 5.26 1.23
CA LYS A 40 20.53 4.20 0.57
C LYS A 40 21.36 2.92 0.54
N ILE A 41 20.73 1.78 0.79
CA ILE A 41 21.42 0.49 0.88
C ILE A 41 20.64 -0.56 0.11
N ALA A 42 21.35 -1.36 -0.69
CA ALA A 42 20.81 -2.55 -1.33
C ALA A 42 21.68 -3.75 -0.94
N VAL A 43 21.05 -4.88 -0.65
CA VAL A 43 21.75 -6.14 -0.36
C VAL A 43 21.23 -7.21 -1.31
N LEU A 44 22.09 -7.69 -2.20
CA LEU A 44 21.82 -8.78 -3.11
C LEU A 44 22.14 -10.11 -2.42
N TYR A 45 21.15 -10.99 -2.33
CA TYR A 45 21.28 -12.35 -1.84
C TYR A 45 21.06 -13.33 -2.98
N GLU A 46 21.98 -14.28 -3.16
CA GLU A 46 21.94 -15.25 -4.25
C GLU A 46 22.44 -16.60 -3.76
N THR A 47 21.89 -17.69 -4.30
CA THR A 47 22.34 -19.05 -4.02
C THR A 47 22.91 -19.66 -5.28
N ARG A 48 24.16 -20.13 -5.24
CA ARG A 48 24.84 -20.72 -6.40
C ARG A 48 24.18 -22.06 -6.76
N LEU A 49 23.93 -22.29 -8.04
CA LEU A 49 23.29 -23.53 -8.50
C LEU A 49 24.17 -24.77 -8.28
N ALA A 50 25.49 -24.63 -8.45
CA ALA A 50 26.43 -25.76 -8.43
C ALA A 50 26.53 -26.46 -7.06
N ASP A 51 26.50 -25.70 -5.96
CA ASP A 51 26.82 -26.21 -4.63
C ASP A 51 25.97 -25.59 -3.50
N ASN A 52 24.92 -24.84 -3.86
CA ASN A 52 24.07 -24.11 -2.93
C ASN A 52 24.81 -23.10 -2.03
N TYR A 53 25.99 -22.63 -2.45
CA TYR A 53 26.69 -21.57 -1.75
C TYR A 53 25.86 -20.28 -1.70
N LYS A 54 25.63 -19.75 -0.49
CA LYS A 54 24.87 -18.52 -0.28
C LYS A 54 25.81 -17.32 -0.31
N SER A 55 25.60 -16.43 -1.28
CA SER A 55 26.32 -15.18 -1.42
C SER A 55 25.45 -14.01 -0.97
N SER A 56 26.07 -13.02 -0.33
CA SER A 56 25.43 -11.75 -0.02
C SER A 56 26.38 -10.59 -0.33
N GLN A 57 25.94 -9.63 -1.14
CA GLN A 57 26.71 -8.45 -1.50
C GLN A 57 25.95 -7.18 -1.09
N ARG A 58 26.64 -6.27 -0.42
CA ARG A 58 26.07 -5.02 0.11
C ARG A 58 26.57 -3.82 -0.67
N PHE A 59 25.64 -2.97 -1.10
CA PHE A 59 25.88 -1.77 -1.87
C PHE A 59 25.32 -0.55 -1.15
N LYS A 60 25.94 0.62 -1.34
CA LYS A 60 25.57 1.88 -0.66
C LYS A 60 25.47 3.03 -1.66
N ASN A 61 24.48 3.90 -1.48
CA ASN A 61 24.21 5.11 -2.27
C ASN A 61 24.17 4.80 -3.78
N HIS A 62 24.97 5.51 -4.60
CA HIS A 62 25.01 5.33 -6.06
C HIS A 62 25.16 3.88 -6.51
N LYS A 63 25.98 3.06 -5.82
CA LYS A 63 26.11 1.63 -6.15
C LYS A 63 24.84 0.84 -5.84
N ALA A 64 24.10 1.23 -4.81
CA ALA A 64 22.79 0.65 -4.51
C ALA A 64 21.80 0.99 -5.64
N ASP A 65 21.78 2.23 -6.12
CA ASP A 65 20.91 2.63 -7.24
C ASP A 65 21.19 1.82 -8.51
N GLN A 66 22.46 1.68 -8.89
CA GLN A 66 22.85 0.87 -10.05
C GLN A 66 22.38 -0.59 -9.94
N VAL A 67 22.52 -1.20 -8.75
CA VAL A 67 22.08 -2.58 -8.53
C VAL A 67 20.56 -2.68 -8.59
N ILE A 68 19.84 -1.72 -8.01
CA ILE A 68 18.38 -1.67 -8.04
C ILE A 68 17.90 -1.58 -9.49
N GLU A 69 18.43 -0.63 -10.27
CA GLU A 69 18.06 -0.43 -11.67
C GLU A 69 18.31 -1.69 -12.50
N LYS A 70 19.50 -2.29 -12.38
CA LYS A 70 19.81 -3.56 -13.05
C LYS A 70 18.83 -4.68 -12.64
N SER A 71 18.48 -4.73 -11.36
CA SER A 71 17.59 -5.75 -10.82
C SER A 71 16.15 -5.61 -11.31
N MET A 72 15.71 -4.41 -11.70
CA MET A 72 14.38 -4.20 -12.27
C MET A 72 14.20 -4.96 -13.60
N ASN A 73 15.27 -5.13 -14.38
CA ASN A 73 15.23 -5.91 -15.63
C ASN A 73 15.09 -7.42 -15.39
N GLU A 74 15.47 -7.88 -14.20
CA GLU A 74 15.44 -9.30 -13.81
C GLU A 74 14.32 -9.58 -12.79
N LEU A 75 13.39 -8.63 -12.62
CA LEU A 75 12.36 -8.68 -11.59
C LEU A 75 11.34 -9.78 -11.89
N TRP A 76 11.15 -10.69 -10.94
CA TRP A 76 10.06 -11.67 -10.98
C TRP A 76 8.83 -11.14 -10.24
N TYR A 77 9.02 -10.73 -8.98
CA TYR A 77 7.99 -10.03 -8.22
C TYR A 77 8.61 -9.13 -7.17
N GLU A 78 7.86 -8.12 -6.76
CA GLU A 78 8.26 -7.17 -5.74
C GLU A 78 7.38 -7.31 -4.50
N TYR A 79 8.02 -7.33 -3.33
CA TYR A 79 7.38 -7.25 -2.03
C TYR A 79 7.70 -5.92 -1.38
N HIS A 80 6.69 -5.09 -1.18
CA HIS A 80 6.78 -3.89 -0.37
C HIS A 80 6.42 -4.22 1.07
N GLN A 81 7.24 -3.79 2.03
CA GLN A 81 6.75 -3.73 3.40
C GLN A 81 5.78 -2.57 3.53
N ILE A 82 4.53 -2.88 3.84
CA ILE A 82 3.56 -1.89 4.33
C ILE A 82 4.07 -1.42 5.69
N LYS A 83 4.81 -0.32 5.71
CA LYS A 83 5.09 0.41 6.94
C LYS A 83 3.76 0.98 7.42
N TYR A 84 3.23 0.46 8.53
CA TYR A 84 2.15 1.11 9.26
C TYR A 84 2.59 2.57 9.52
N GLY A 85 1.91 3.52 8.88
CA GLY A 85 2.08 4.97 9.07
C GLY A 85 3.50 5.50 8.83
N THR A 86 3.87 5.78 7.58
CA THR A 86 4.85 6.83 7.30
C THR A 86 4.15 7.93 6.50
N LYS A 87 4.63 9.18 6.59
CA LYS A 87 4.08 10.34 5.84
C LYS A 87 3.87 10.08 4.33
N ASN A 88 4.58 9.09 3.78
CA ASN A 88 4.53 8.73 2.36
C ASN A 88 3.52 7.60 2.04
N ASN A 89 2.88 6.98 3.04
CA ASN A 89 1.78 6.02 2.87
C ASN A 89 0.43 6.74 3.04
N VAL A 90 0.20 7.73 2.19
CA VAL A 90 -1.05 8.49 2.05
C VAL A 90 -2.05 7.69 1.22
N PHE A 91 -2.64 6.65 1.81
CA PHE A 91 -3.82 6.00 1.24
C PHE A 91 -5.00 6.13 2.19
N TRP A 92 -6.20 6.26 1.62
CA TRP A 92 -7.46 6.33 2.35
C TRP A 92 -7.68 5.03 3.13
N LYS A 93 -7.97 5.14 4.42
CA LYS A 93 -8.19 4.01 5.32
C LYS A 93 -9.60 3.43 5.14
N TYR A 94 -10.60 4.30 5.06
CA TYR A 94 -12.01 3.98 4.77
C TYR A 94 -12.79 5.27 4.48
N GLY A 95 -13.99 5.13 3.91
CA GLY A 95 -14.97 6.21 3.79
C GLY A 95 -16.04 6.13 4.90
N GLU A 96 -16.48 7.29 5.41
CA GLU A 96 -17.55 7.41 6.39
C GLU A 96 -18.70 8.23 5.80
N ASN A 97 -19.91 7.65 5.76
CA ASN A 97 -21.14 8.38 5.46
C ASN A 97 -21.81 8.77 6.78
N LYS A 98 -22.02 10.07 6.99
CA LYS A 98 -22.72 10.58 8.17
C LYS A 98 -24.03 11.24 7.76
N GLU A 99 -25.12 10.66 8.25
CA GLU A 99 -26.47 11.20 8.11
C GLU A 99 -26.66 12.43 9.02
N ILE A 100 -27.23 13.48 8.46
CA ILE A 100 -27.61 14.70 9.17
C ILE A 100 -29.13 14.81 9.11
N HIS A 101 -29.74 14.94 10.29
CA HIS A 101 -31.18 15.03 10.46
C HIS A 101 -31.58 16.44 10.89
N ASP A 102 -32.80 16.85 10.53
CA ASP A 102 -33.41 18.05 11.08
C ASP A 102 -33.87 17.85 12.55
N THR A 103 -34.36 18.92 13.17
CA THR A 103 -34.89 18.87 14.55
C THR A 103 -36.14 18.00 14.71
N LYS A 104 -36.78 17.60 13.61
CA LYS A 104 -37.94 16.71 13.56
C LYS A 104 -37.54 15.26 13.25
N GLY A 105 -36.25 14.98 13.06
CA GLY A 105 -35.71 13.65 12.76
C GLY A 105 -35.70 13.28 11.27
N ASN A 106 -36.05 14.17 10.35
CA ASN A 106 -36.00 13.90 8.91
C ASN A 106 -34.57 14.00 8.39
N LEU A 107 -34.15 13.03 7.56
CA LEU A 107 -32.85 13.05 6.89
C LEU A 107 -32.80 14.22 5.89
N ILE A 108 -31.83 15.13 6.06
CA ILE A 108 -31.67 16.31 5.19
C ILE A 108 -30.42 16.25 4.32
N GLU A 109 -29.37 15.59 4.79
CA GLU A 109 -28.07 15.59 4.14
C GLU A 109 -27.28 14.33 4.53
N ILE A 110 -26.56 13.74 3.56
CA ILE A 110 -25.54 12.72 3.82
C ILE A 110 -24.18 13.31 3.50
N ARG A 111 -23.31 13.37 4.50
CA ARG A 111 -21.91 13.81 4.34
C ARG A 111 -21.00 12.62 4.14
N GLN A 112 -20.27 12.61 3.03
CA GLN A 112 -19.29 11.57 2.71
C GLN A 112 -17.90 12.10 3.07
N ARG A 113 -17.20 11.38 3.94
CA ARG A 113 -15.85 11.73 4.40
C ARG A 113 -14.87 10.65 4.00
N ALA A 114 -13.73 11.07 3.48
CA ALA A 114 -12.58 10.19 3.33
C ALA A 114 -11.71 10.31 4.59
N VAL A 115 -11.28 9.18 5.14
CA VAL A 115 -10.47 9.14 6.37
C VAL A 115 -9.06 8.71 6.02
N ASP A 116 -8.09 9.55 6.37
CA ASP A 116 -6.67 9.23 6.19
C ASP A 116 -6.22 8.17 7.21
N PHE A 117 -4.97 7.72 7.06
CA PHE A 117 -4.39 6.73 7.98
C PHE A 117 -4.28 7.22 9.43
N ASN A 118 -4.16 8.53 9.63
CA ASN A 118 -4.02 9.18 10.94
C ASN A 118 -5.38 9.45 11.62
N GLY A 119 -6.49 9.10 10.97
CA GLY A 119 -7.84 9.39 11.45
C GLY A 119 -8.33 10.80 11.14
N SER A 120 -7.54 11.61 10.43
CA SER A 120 -7.98 12.89 9.90
C SER A 120 -9.06 12.67 8.85
N LYS A 121 -10.13 13.45 8.91
CA LYS A 121 -11.29 13.31 8.02
C LYS A 121 -11.36 14.48 7.07
N GLU A 122 -11.45 14.20 5.78
CA GLU A 122 -11.71 15.18 4.73
C GLU A 122 -13.13 14.98 4.17
N LEU A 123 -13.89 16.06 4.02
CA LEU A 123 -15.21 16.00 3.38
C LEU A 123 -15.02 15.93 1.87
N ILE A 124 -15.50 14.84 1.25
CA ILE A 124 -15.36 14.62 -0.20
C ILE A 124 -16.67 14.80 -0.96
N GLY A 125 -17.80 14.73 -0.27
CA GLY A 125 -19.11 14.80 -0.92
C GLY A 125 -20.22 15.15 0.05
N VAL A 126 -21.21 15.87 -0.47
CA VAL A 126 -22.44 16.21 0.21
C VAL A 126 -23.61 15.84 -0.69
N VAL A 127 -24.46 14.95 -0.23
CA VAL A 127 -25.72 14.61 -0.91
C VAL A 127 -26.85 15.26 -0.13
N ASN A 128 -27.47 16.28 -0.73
CA ASN A 128 -28.66 16.92 -0.16
C ASN A 128 -29.88 16.07 -0.47
N VAL A 129 -30.66 15.76 0.57
CA VAL A 129 -31.82 14.87 0.48
C VAL A 129 -33.14 15.66 0.32
N LYS A 130 -33.09 16.99 0.46
CA LYS A 130 -34.24 17.86 0.20
C LYS A 130 -34.57 17.88 -1.30
N GLY A 131 -35.64 17.18 -1.67
CA GLY A 131 -36.19 17.16 -3.03
C GLY A 131 -36.20 15.78 -3.71
N VAL A 132 -35.81 14.71 -3.02
CA VAL A 132 -36.01 13.34 -3.50
C VAL A 132 -37.17 12.73 -2.72
N ASP A 133 -38.34 12.65 -3.36
CA ASP A 133 -39.49 11.91 -2.85
C ASP A 133 -39.08 10.44 -2.66
N TYR A 134 -38.76 10.05 -1.43
CA TYR A 134 -38.70 8.64 -1.08
C TYR A 134 -40.13 8.11 -1.07
N PHE A 135 -40.48 7.37 -2.13
CA PHE A 135 -41.58 6.42 -2.11
C PHE A 135 -41.45 5.58 -0.83
N ARG A 136 -42.36 5.82 0.13
CA ARG A 136 -42.56 4.93 1.27
C ARG A 136 -43.19 3.65 0.72
N GLU A 137 -42.38 2.72 0.22
CA GLU A 137 -42.84 1.33 0.16
C GLU A 137 -42.82 0.77 1.58
N SER A 138 -44.04 0.67 2.10
CA SER A 138 -44.41 -0.03 3.32
C SER A 138 -43.68 -1.37 3.43
N ARG A 139 -43.17 -1.60 4.65
CA ARG A 139 -42.74 -2.91 5.15
C ARG A 139 -43.57 -4.04 4.55
N ASN A 140 -42.89 -4.91 3.80
CA ASN A 140 -43.20 -6.33 3.49
C ASN A 140 -42.93 -6.65 2.01
N ASN A 141 -41.67 -6.70 1.59
CA ASN A 141 -41.17 -7.82 0.79
C ASN A 141 -39.66 -7.68 0.51
N GLN A 142 -38.96 -8.78 0.78
CA GLN A 142 -37.85 -9.35 0.00
C GLN A 142 -36.88 -8.42 -0.74
N ILE A 143 -35.60 -8.54 -0.35
CA ILE A 143 -34.45 -8.83 -1.23
C ILE A 143 -34.64 -8.36 -2.68
N SER A 144 -33.94 -7.30 -3.11
CA SER A 144 -33.25 -7.21 -4.44
C SER A 144 -33.04 -5.81 -5.04
N VAL A 145 -32.46 -4.81 -4.36
CA VAL A 145 -32.00 -3.59 -5.11
C VAL A 145 -30.74 -2.96 -4.52
N LEU A 146 -29.64 -3.70 -4.47
CA LEU A 146 -28.30 -3.12 -4.29
C LEU A 146 -27.23 -3.72 -5.24
N ASN A 147 -27.68 -4.39 -6.30
CA ASN A 147 -26.83 -4.97 -7.37
C ASN A 147 -26.91 -4.21 -8.70
N ARG A 148 -27.04 -2.88 -8.70
CA ARG A 148 -27.09 -2.10 -9.96
C ARG A 148 -26.12 -0.92 -10.09
N ILE A 149 -25.11 -0.82 -9.21
CA ILE A 149 -24.02 0.15 -9.38
C ILE A 149 -22.62 -0.53 -9.45
N LEU A 150 -22.53 -1.84 -9.21
CA LEU A 150 -21.25 -2.58 -9.26
C LEU A 150 -21.04 -3.43 -10.53
N MET A 151 -21.77 -3.18 -11.61
CA MET A 151 -21.45 -3.77 -12.92
C MET A 151 -21.81 -2.80 -14.04
N ASN A 152 -20.84 -2.00 -14.47
CA ASN A 152 -20.61 -1.80 -15.89
C ASN A 152 -19.09 -1.89 -16.13
N PRO A 153 -18.65 -2.71 -17.11
CA PRO A 153 -17.24 -2.90 -17.46
C PRO A 153 -16.58 -1.65 -18.05
#